data_AF-A0A926PL63-F1
#
_entry.id   AF-A0A926PL63-F1
#
_cell.length_a   1.000
_cell.length_b   1.000
_cell.length_c   1.000
_cell.angle_alpha   90.00
_cell.angle_beta   90.00
_cell.angle_gamma   90.00
#
_symmetry.space_group_name_H-M   'P 1'
#
loop_
_entity.id
_entity.type
_entity.pdbx_description
1 polymer ?
#
loop_
_entity_poly.entity_id
_entity_poly.type
_entity_poly.pdbx_seq_one_letter_code
_entity_poly.pdbx_strand_id
1 'polypeptide(L)'
;MADAKGFGVKSTANRTTNQARNRQTWEGMPQLDLETRSQLWQAGLLDLKLPTGFKPRSLTQDEKYWLDRAAAVEYIPPEQQGQQAIFYTSPPPAFDLSEADWYLRPNDYWNAAPIQLSEMVIKFPAQLFQRSASGQPPAFYPDRTPEYTLEQEAIMRSIFRETVRLGWSLPQYKWFVMHHLQKTTAQVTYSEAVQLLTNLQQIENESD
;
A
#
# COMPACT_ATOMS: atom_id res chain seq x y z
N MET A 1 -8.72 67.77 44.45
CA MET A 1 -8.89 67.56 43.00
C MET A 1 -9.70 66.29 42.84
N ALA A 2 -11.02 66.43 42.72
CA ALA A 2 -11.77 66.36 41.44
C ALA A 2 -11.83 64.89 40.95
N ASP A 3 -12.91 64.19 41.26
CA ASP A 3 -14.13 64.04 40.44
C ASP A 3 -13.94 63.09 39.24
N ALA A 4 -14.70 61.98 39.23
CA ALA A 4 -15.81 61.79 38.28
C ALA A 4 -16.22 60.30 38.18
N LYS A 5 -17.51 60.06 38.41
CA LYS A 5 -18.25 58.88 37.95
C LYS A 5 -18.38 58.92 36.41
N GLY A 6 -18.29 57.76 35.77
CA GLY A 6 -18.70 57.55 34.37
C GLY A 6 -19.63 56.35 34.25
N PHE A 7 -20.81 56.60 33.68
CA PHE A 7 -21.95 55.70 33.47
C PHE A 7 -21.94 55.03 32.08
N GLY A 8 -22.65 53.88 31.95
CA GLY A 8 -23.21 53.34 30.69
C GLY A 8 -22.22 52.56 29.81
N VAL A 9 -22.54 51.51 29.06
CA VAL A 9 -23.81 51.05 28.44
C VAL A 9 -23.71 49.53 28.17
N LYS A 10 -24.83 48.80 28.28
CA LYS A 10 -24.99 47.41 27.82
C LYS A 10 -25.03 47.35 26.29
N SER A 11 -24.33 46.41 25.67
CA SER A 11 -24.73 45.89 24.35
C SER A 11 -24.45 44.40 24.20
N THR A 12 -25.55 43.65 24.20
CA THR A 12 -25.81 42.36 23.57
C THR A 12 -25.06 42.14 22.25
N ALA A 13 -24.50 40.95 22.06
CA ALA A 13 -24.94 40.01 21.01
C ALA A 13 -23.93 38.87 20.81
N ASN A 14 -24.45 37.65 20.96
CA ASN A 14 -24.20 36.49 20.10
C ASN A 14 -22.83 36.43 19.40
N ARG A 15 -21.89 35.71 20.02
CA ARG A 15 -21.02 34.82 19.25
C ARG A 15 -21.30 33.40 19.70
N THR A 16 -22.39 32.90 19.15
CA THR A 16 -22.53 31.51 18.72
C THR A 16 -21.15 31.00 18.31
N THR A 17 -20.54 30.16 19.14
CA THR A 17 -19.46 29.27 18.74
C THR A 17 -20.04 28.19 17.83
N ASN A 18 -20.63 28.62 16.72
CA ASN A 18 -20.66 27.83 15.50
C ASN A 18 -19.27 27.96 14.88
N GLN A 19 -18.27 27.35 15.53
CA GLN A 19 -17.24 26.67 14.76
C GLN A 19 -17.96 25.50 14.10
N ALA A 20 -18.74 25.82 13.06
CA ALA A 20 -18.96 24.88 11.99
C ALA A 20 -17.54 24.49 11.58
N ARG A 21 -17.13 23.29 11.99
CA ARG A 21 -16.01 22.58 11.41
C ARG A 21 -16.20 22.78 9.91
N ASN A 22 -15.36 23.62 9.29
CA ASN A 22 -15.21 23.61 7.85
C ASN A 22 -14.79 22.18 7.57
N ARG A 23 -15.76 21.31 7.24
CA ARG A 23 -15.48 19.97 6.74
C ARG A 23 -14.73 20.24 5.46
N GLN A 24 -13.41 20.13 5.53
CA GLN A 24 -12.55 20.27 4.39
C GLN A 24 -12.86 19.06 3.52
N THR A 25 -13.62 19.28 2.45
CA THR A 25 -14.03 18.22 1.54
C THR A 25 -13.06 18.17 0.37
N TRP A 26 -12.82 16.97 -0.14
CA TRP A 26 -12.07 16.75 -1.37
C TRP A 26 -12.63 17.59 -2.54
N GLU A 27 -11.73 18.08 -3.39
CA GLU A 27 -12.09 18.82 -4.59
C GLU A 27 -12.72 17.89 -5.62
N GLY A 28 -13.93 18.22 -6.08
CA GLY A 28 -14.61 17.44 -7.11
C GLY A 28 -14.95 16.00 -6.68
N MET A 29 -15.21 15.76 -5.39
CA MET A 29 -15.63 14.44 -4.91
C MET A 29 -16.84 13.94 -5.74
N PRO A 30 -16.75 12.75 -6.37
CA PRO A 30 -17.80 12.28 -7.27
C PRO A 30 -19.10 12.04 -6.50
N GLN A 31 -20.22 12.41 -7.13
CA GLN A 31 -21.58 12.22 -6.60
C GLN A 31 -22.03 10.77 -6.78
N LEU A 32 -21.39 9.88 -6.04
CA LEU A 32 -21.64 8.44 -6.01
C LEU A 32 -22.13 8.05 -4.62
N ASP A 33 -22.90 6.98 -4.52
CA ASP A 33 -23.27 6.42 -3.23
C ASP A 33 -22.02 5.92 -2.45
N LEU A 34 -22.17 5.65 -1.16
CA LEU A 34 -21.05 5.27 -0.30
C LEU A 34 -20.44 3.92 -0.70
N GLU A 35 -21.26 2.97 -1.13
CA GLU A 35 -20.83 1.63 -1.49
C GLU A 35 -19.94 1.70 -2.74
N THR A 36 -20.42 2.36 -3.79
CA THR A 36 -19.67 2.56 -5.03
C THR A 36 -18.35 3.28 -4.78
N ARG A 37 -18.34 4.33 -3.93
CA ARG A 37 -17.08 5.03 -3.58
C ARG A 37 -16.11 4.13 -2.83
N SER A 38 -16.62 3.32 -1.91
CA SER A 38 -15.80 2.38 -1.14
C SER A 38 -15.17 1.32 -2.05
N GLN A 39 -15.93 0.80 -3.02
CA GLN A 39 -15.42 -0.14 -4.04
C GLN A 39 -14.35 0.50 -4.92
N LEU A 40 -14.58 1.72 -5.42
CA LEU A 40 -13.58 2.45 -6.22
C LEU A 40 -12.31 2.74 -5.41
N TRP A 41 -12.44 3.07 -4.13
CA TRP A 41 -11.30 3.26 -3.24
C TRP A 41 -10.53 1.96 -3.03
N GLN A 42 -11.23 0.85 -2.76
CA GLN A 42 -10.63 -0.48 -2.62
C GLN A 42 -9.92 -0.96 -3.89
N ALA A 43 -10.34 -0.49 -5.06
CA ALA A 43 -9.70 -0.75 -6.34
C ALA A 43 -8.56 0.25 -6.67
N GLY A 44 -8.32 1.27 -5.83
CA GLY A 44 -7.33 2.31 -6.12
C GLY A 44 -7.71 3.26 -7.25
N LEU A 45 -8.98 3.26 -7.67
CA LEU A 45 -9.53 4.03 -8.79
C LEU A 45 -10.23 5.33 -8.34
N LEU A 46 -10.40 5.53 -7.03
CA LEU A 46 -10.93 6.76 -6.49
C LEU A 46 -9.81 7.80 -6.31
N ASP A 47 -9.44 8.46 -7.39
CA ASP A 47 -8.45 9.54 -7.38
C ASP A 47 -9.05 10.84 -6.81
N LEU A 48 -8.98 10.96 -5.48
CA LEU A 48 -9.45 12.15 -4.77
C LEU A 48 -8.45 13.31 -4.94
N LYS A 49 -8.97 14.49 -5.28
CA LYS A 49 -8.16 15.69 -5.47
C LYS A 49 -8.18 16.55 -4.24
N LEU A 50 -6.99 16.98 -3.81
CA LEU A 50 -6.87 17.92 -2.72
C LEU A 50 -7.46 19.29 -3.11
N PRO A 51 -8.11 20.00 -2.17
CA PRO A 51 -8.55 21.37 -2.40
C PRO A 51 -7.40 22.28 -2.83
N THR A 52 -7.71 23.24 -3.71
CA THR A 52 -6.77 24.28 -4.12
C THR A 52 -6.01 24.90 -2.93
N GLY A 53 -4.67 24.93 -3.02
CA GLY A 53 -3.78 25.45 -1.98
C GLY A 53 -3.30 24.39 -0.97
N PHE A 54 -3.91 23.20 -0.96
CA PHE A 54 -3.44 22.07 -0.18
C PHE A 54 -2.42 21.25 -0.98
N LYS A 55 -1.48 20.64 -0.27
CA LYS A 55 -0.54 19.68 -0.82
C LYS A 55 -0.54 18.42 0.05
N PRO A 56 -0.30 17.25 -0.54
CA PRO A 56 -0.07 16.05 0.26
C PRO A 56 1.06 16.29 1.25
N ARG A 57 1.05 15.61 2.39
CA ARG A 57 2.24 15.60 3.24
C ARG A 57 3.43 15.06 2.45
N SER A 58 4.62 15.56 2.77
CA SER A 58 5.85 15.02 2.19
C SER A 58 6.09 13.59 2.68
N LEU A 59 6.63 12.74 1.80
CA LEU A 59 7.14 11.43 2.19
C LEU A 59 8.34 11.60 3.13
N THR A 60 8.38 10.78 4.18
CA THR A 60 9.52 10.66 5.08
C THR A 60 10.71 10.03 4.36
N GLN A 61 11.89 10.09 4.98
CA GLN A 61 13.08 9.47 4.39
C GLN A 61 12.96 7.95 4.31
N ASP A 62 12.36 7.33 5.32
CA ASP A 62 12.16 5.87 5.37
C ASP A 62 11.16 5.40 4.32
N GLU A 63 10.08 6.14 4.10
CA GLU A 63 9.11 5.84 3.03
C GLU A 63 9.73 5.97 1.64
N LYS A 64 10.54 7.01 1.40
CA LYS A 64 11.27 7.15 0.12
C LYS A 64 12.25 6.01 -0.08
N TYR A 65 13.00 5.66 0.96
CA TYR A 65 13.92 4.53 0.91
C TYR A 65 13.18 3.22 0.65
N TRP A 66 12.05 3.00 1.31
CA TRP A 66 11.20 1.83 1.07
C TRP A 66 10.71 1.75 -0.38
N LEU A 67 10.18 2.85 -0.93
CA LEU A 67 9.72 2.90 -2.33
C LEU A 67 10.85 2.60 -3.31
N ASP A 68 12.01 3.23 -3.12
CA ASP A 68 13.19 3.00 -3.96
C ASP A 68 13.61 1.53 -3.92
N ARG A 69 13.68 0.93 -2.72
CA ARG A 69 14.05 -0.47 -2.55
C ARG A 69 13.03 -1.42 -3.17
N ALA A 70 11.74 -1.22 -2.93
CA ALA A 70 10.66 -2.05 -3.47
C ALA A 70 10.58 -1.96 -5.00
N ALA A 71 10.74 -0.76 -5.56
CA ALA A 71 10.82 -0.52 -7.00
C ALA A 71 12.04 -1.20 -7.62
N ALA A 72 13.21 -1.12 -6.97
CA ALA A 72 14.46 -1.71 -7.47
C ALA A 72 14.46 -3.25 -7.55
N VAL A 73 13.49 -3.92 -6.91
CA VAL A 73 13.26 -5.38 -6.98
C VAL A 73 11.90 -5.73 -7.62
N GLU A 74 11.20 -4.74 -8.17
CA GLU A 74 9.92 -4.91 -8.87
C GLU A 74 8.84 -5.59 -8.03
N TYR A 75 8.69 -5.16 -6.77
CA TYR A 75 7.52 -5.47 -5.93
C TYR A 75 6.42 -4.42 -6.07
N ILE A 76 6.79 -3.27 -6.61
CA ILE A 76 5.93 -2.17 -7.04
C ILE A 76 6.44 -1.67 -8.41
N PRO A 77 5.64 -0.89 -9.18
CA PRO A 77 6.09 -0.31 -10.44
C PRO A 77 7.40 0.48 -10.27
N PRO A 78 8.43 0.25 -11.10
CA PRO A 78 9.72 0.94 -10.96
C PRO A 78 9.68 2.41 -11.41
N GLU A 79 8.65 2.82 -12.14
CA GLU A 79 8.48 4.15 -12.68
C GLU A 79 8.47 5.22 -11.57
N GLN A 80 9.17 6.32 -11.81
CA GLN A 80 9.28 7.43 -10.86
C GLN A 80 9.71 6.97 -9.46
N GLN A 81 10.61 5.97 -9.39
CA GLN A 81 11.12 5.42 -8.13
C GLN A 81 10.00 4.90 -7.21
N GLY A 82 9.01 4.22 -7.79
CA GLY A 82 7.88 3.66 -7.02
C GLY A 82 6.78 4.65 -6.66
N GLN A 83 6.90 5.93 -7.00
CA GLN A 83 5.88 6.92 -6.65
C GLN A 83 4.53 6.68 -7.35
N GLN A 84 4.52 6.02 -8.51
CA GLN A 84 3.27 5.64 -9.17
C GLN A 84 2.50 4.52 -8.43
N ALA A 85 3.20 3.81 -7.53
CA ALA A 85 2.61 2.77 -6.70
C ALA A 85 1.75 3.32 -5.56
N ILE A 86 1.80 4.62 -5.28
CA ILE A 86 1.07 5.23 -4.18
C ILE A 86 0.10 6.29 -4.66
N PHE A 87 -0.90 6.56 -3.83
CA PHE A 87 -1.91 7.58 -4.06
C PHE A 87 -2.31 8.20 -2.72
N TYR A 88 -2.61 9.50 -2.73
CA TYR A 88 -2.96 10.25 -1.53
C TYR A 88 -4.48 10.25 -1.37
N THR A 89 -4.98 9.64 -0.31
CA THR A 89 -6.42 9.42 -0.12
C THR A 89 -6.78 9.26 1.35
N SER A 90 -8.07 9.20 1.66
CA SER A 90 -8.61 8.89 3.00
C SER A 90 -9.51 7.66 2.92
N PRO A 91 -9.56 6.81 3.96
CA PRO A 91 -10.30 5.58 3.88
C PRO A 91 -11.83 5.81 3.97
N PRO A 92 -12.64 4.89 3.42
CA PRO A 92 -14.07 4.87 3.70
C PRO A 92 -14.35 4.58 5.19
N PRO A 93 -15.55 4.90 5.69
CA PRO A 93 -16.66 5.51 4.97
C PRO A 93 -16.66 7.05 5.01
N ALA A 94 -15.84 7.65 5.88
CA ALA A 94 -15.88 9.08 6.13
C ALA A 94 -15.21 9.91 5.03
N PHE A 95 -14.15 9.37 4.41
CA PHE A 95 -13.30 10.09 3.48
C PHE A 95 -12.85 11.46 4.04
N ASP A 96 -12.52 11.50 5.33
CA ASP A 96 -12.14 12.73 6.01
C ASP A 96 -10.75 13.17 5.55
N LEU A 97 -10.62 14.42 5.09
CA LEU A 97 -9.35 14.98 4.66
C LEU A 97 -8.30 14.99 5.78
N SER A 98 -8.73 15.07 7.04
CA SER A 98 -7.82 15.01 8.19
C SER A 98 -7.21 13.62 8.43
N GLU A 99 -7.81 12.57 7.86
CA GLU A 99 -7.31 11.19 7.87
C GLU A 99 -6.60 10.82 6.56
N ALA A 100 -6.41 11.81 5.66
CA ALA A 100 -5.77 11.57 4.38
C ALA A 100 -4.28 11.27 4.53
N ASP A 101 -3.83 10.22 3.86
CA ASP A 101 -2.43 9.80 3.85
C ASP A 101 -2.06 9.13 2.52
N TRP A 102 -0.80 8.71 2.37
CA TRP A 102 -0.29 7.88 1.29
C TRP A 102 -0.66 6.43 1.51
N TYR A 103 -1.31 5.83 0.53
CA TYR A 103 -1.65 4.41 0.50
C TYR A 103 -0.95 3.75 -0.68
N LEU A 104 -0.59 2.47 -0.52
CA LEU A 104 -0.17 1.63 -1.63
C LEU A 104 -1.40 1.34 -2.52
N ARG A 105 -1.28 1.65 -3.80
CA ARG A 105 -2.36 1.53 -4.79
C ARG A 105 -2.49 0.07 -5.24
N PRO A 106 -3.71 -0.50 -5.19
CA PRO A 106 -4.01 -1.76 -5.84
C PRO A 106 -3.70 -1.73 -7.34
N ASN A 107 -2.88 -2.65 -7.84
CA ASN A 107 -2.54 -2.82 -9.25
C ASN A 107 -1.93 -4.21 -9.53
N ASP A 108 -1.38 -4.42 -10.72
CA ASP A 108 -0.74 -5.68 -11.12
C ASP A 108 0.44 -6.09 -10.24
N TYR A 109 1.06 -5.15 -9.52
CA TYR A 109 2.15 -5.41 -8.58
C TYR A 109 1.65 -5.70 -7.16
N TRP A 110 0.64 -4.97 -6.69
CA TRP A 110 0.00 -5.15 -5.38
C TRP A 110 -1.50 -5.39 -5.57
N ASN A 111 -1.90 -6.66 -5.64
CA ASN A 111 -3.31 -7.02 -5.84
C ASN A 111 -4.02 -7.29 -4.51
N ALA A 112 -4.07 -6.29 -3.64
CA ALA A 112 -4.80 -6.33 -2.38
C ALA A 112 -5.36 -4.93 -2.05
N ALA A 113 -6.24 -4.85 -1.05
CA ALA A 113 -6.82 -3.58 -0.62
C ALA A 113 -5.74 -2.53 -0.30
N PRO A 114 -6.03 -1.23 -0.48
CA PRO A 114 -5.09 -0.18 -0.15
C PRO A 114 -4.68 -0.25 1.32
N ILE A 115 -3.39 -0.12 1.57
CA ILE A 115 -2.79 -0.12 2.90
C ILE A 115 -1.93 1.13 3.05
N GLN A 116 -1.91 1.72 4.24
CA GLN A 116 -1.11 2.93 4.46
C GLN A 116 0.37 2.64 4.22
N LEU A 117 1.06 3.58 3.59
CA LEU A 117 2.48 3.43 3.27
C LEU A 117 3.32 3.27 4.55
N SER A 118 2.97 4.01 5.60
CA SER A 118 3.59 3.91 6.93
C SER A 118 3.45 2.49 7.52
N GLU A 119 2.28 1.88 7.39
CA GLU A 119 2.04 0.49 7.81
C GLU A 119 2.86 -0.50 6.97
N MET A 120 2.99 -0.27 5.66
CA MET A 120 3.83 -1.10 4.79
C MET A 120 5.31 -1.05 5.15
N VAL A 121 5.83 0.13 5.50
CA VAL A 121 7.21 0.29 5.95
C VAL A 121 7.49 -0.51 7.21
N ILE A 122 6.52 -0.56 8.13
CA ILE A 122 6.64 -1.34 9.38
C ILE A 122 6.49 -2.84 9.09
N LYS A 123 5.49 -3.22 8.31
CA LYS A 123 5.16 -4.63 8.03
C LYS A 123 6.23 -5.32 7.20
N PHE A 124 6.82 -4.60 6.25
CA PHE A 124 7.84 -5.10 5.34
C PHE A 124 8.99 -4.11 5.28
N PRO A 125 9.95 -4.18 6.22
CA PRO A 125 11.08 -3.27 6.24
C PRO A 125 11.87 -3.28 4.92
N ALA A 126 12.42 -2.13 4.54
CA ALA A 126 13.09 -1.94 3.25
C ALA A 126 14.26 -2.92 3.00
N GLN A 127 14.86 -3.45 4.07
CA GLN A 127 15.96 -4.41 4.06
C GLN A 127 15.54 -5.79 3.52
N LEU A 128 14.24 -6.08 3.51
CA LEU A 128 13.71 -7.32 2.94
C LEU A 128 13.79 -7.33 1.41
N PHE A 129 13.76 -6.15 0.76
CA PHE A 129 13.82 -6.03 -0.70
C PHE A 129 15.25 -6.24 -1.21
N GLN A 130 15.60 -7.51 -1.36
CA GLN A 130 16.91 -7.96 -1.80
C GLN A 130 16.85 -8.47 -3.24
N ARG A 131 17.86 -8.08 -4.02
CA ARG A 131 18.11 -8.64 -5.36
C ARG A 131 18.71 -10.04 -5.25
N SER A 132 18.73 -10.73 -6.37
CA SER A 132 19.44 -12.00 -6.48
C SER A 132 20.96 -11.81 -6.47
N ALA A 133 21.72 -12.89 -6.36
CA ALA A 133 23.18 -12.86 -6.36
C ALA A 133 23.74 -12.33 -7.69
N SER A 134 23.01 -12.53 -8.79
CA SER A 134 23.30 -11.96 -10.10
C SER A 134 22.90 -10.48 -10.25
N GLY A 135 22.38 -9.86 -9.19
CA GLY A 135 21.97 -8.45 -9.16
C GLY A 135 20.65 -8.19 -9.89
N GLN A 136 19.89 -9.22 -10.24
CA GLN A 136 18.60 -9.12 -10.90
C GLN A 136 17.45 -8.99 -9.89
N PRO A 137 16.29 -8.44 -10.30
CA PRO A 137 15.07 -8.55 -9.53
C PRO A 137 14.72 -10.02 -9.24
N PRO A 138 14.17 -10.32 -8.06
CA PRO A 138 13.71 -11.67 -7.73
C PRO A 138 12.72 -12.19 -8.78
N ALA A 139 12.86 -13.44 -9.20
CA ALA A 139 11.97 -14.09 -10.18
C ALA A 139 11.17 -15.22 -9.51
N PHE A 140 10.38 -15.98 -10.29
CA PHE A 140 9.71 -17.19 -9.80
C PHE A 140 10.70 -18.21 -9.23
N TYR A 141 11.84 -18.32 -9.89
CA TYR A 141 12.93 -19.20 -9.54
C TYR A 141 14.03 -18.37 -8.88
N PRO A 142 14.68 -18.87 -7.81
CA PRO A 142 15.98 -18.35 -7.38
C PRO A 142 16.96 -18.33 -8.57
N ASP A 143 18.06 -17.59 -8.44
CA ASP A 143 19.10 -17.58 -9.47
C ASP A 143 19.44 -19.02 -9.87
N ARG A 144 19.54 -19.27 -11.19
CA ARG A 144 19.95 -20.58 -11.72
C ARG A 144 21.36 -20.87 -11.22
N THR A 145 21.46 -21.53 -10.07
CA THR A 145 22.69 -22.19 -9.67
C THR A 145 22.95 -23.26 -10.73
N PRO A 146 24.20 -23.49 -11.14
CA PRO A 146 24.53 -24.48 -12.17
C PRO A 146 24.10 -25.92 -11.84
N GLU A 147 23.58 -26.17 -10.63
CA GLU A 147 23.34 -27.50 -10.07
C GLU A 147 22.03 -27.54 -9.24
N TYR A 148 20.91 -27.13 -9.82
CA TYR A 148 19.62 -27.50 -9.24
C TYR A 148 19.50 -29.02 -9.23
N THR A 149 19.31 -29.61 -8.05
CA THR A 149 19.06 -31.06 -7.98
C THR A 149 17.72 -31.36 -8.64
N LEU A 150 17.53 -32.60 -9.13
CA LEU A 150 16.26 -33.02 -9.73
C LEU A 150 15.08 -32.82 -8.78
N GLU A 151 15.30 -32.98 -7.47
CA GLU A 151 14.30 -32.76 -6.43
C GLU A 151 13.93 -31.28 -6.30
N GLN A 152 14.93 -30.39 -6.26
CA GLN A 152 14.71 -28.94 -6.22
C GLN A 152 13.94 -28.46 -7.45
N GLU A 153 14.33 -28.93 -8.64
CA GLU A 153 13.65 -28.60 -9.89
C GLU A 153 12.19 -29.07 -9.89
N ALA A 154 11.91 -30.26 -9.35
CA ALA A 154 10.55 -30.79 -9.24
C ALA A 154 9.67 -29.93 -8.31
N ILE A 155 10.21 -29.47 -7.18
CA ILE A 155 9.50 -28.55 -6.27
C ILE A 155 9.20 -27.22 -6.96
N MET A 156 10.19 -26.59 -7.61
CA MET A 156 9.98 -25.31 -8.27
C MET A 156 8.97 -25.39 -9.42
N ARG A 157 8.98 -26.49 -10.18
CA ARG A 157 7.95 -26.75 -11.21
C ARG A 157 6.57 -26.96 -10.61
N SER A 158 6.49 -27.59 -9.44
CA SER A 158 5.22 -27.78 -8.73
C SER A 158 4.67 -26.45 -8.23
N ILE A 159 5.51 -25.59 -7.63
CA ILE A 159 5.14 -24.22 -7.26
C ILE A 159 4.60 -23.46 -8.48
N PHE A 160 5.31 -23.51 -9.61
CA PHE A 160 4.87 -22.82 -10.81
C PHE A 160 3.50 -23.33 -11.30
N ARG A 161 3.26 -24.65 -11.27
CA ARG A 161 1.96 -25.24 -11.60
C ARG A 161 0.86 -24.73 -10.66
N GLU A 162 1.12 -24.66 -9.37
CA GLU A 162 0.16 -24.11 -8.41
C GLU A 162 -0.12 -22.62 -8.65
N THR A 163 0.89 -21.81 -8.95
CA THR A 163 0.66 -20.40 -9.28
C THR A 163 -0.17 -20.24 -10.56
N VAL A 164 0.01 -21.12 -11.55
CA VAL A 164 -0.82 -21.15 -12.76
C VAL A 164 -2.25 -21.60 -12.44
N ARG A 165 -2.44 -22.63 -11.60
CA ARG A 165 -3.76 -23.09 -11.13
C ARG A 165 -4.55 -21.96 -10.47
N LEU A 166 -3.87 -21.16 -9.65
CA LEU A 166 -4.46 -20.01 -8.95
C LEU A 166 -4.67 -18.77 -9.83
N GLY A 167 -4.20 -18.80 -11.09
CA GLY A 167 -4.23 -17.64 -11.98
C GLY A 167 -3.36 -16.48 -11.50
N TRP A 168 -2.32 -16.76 -10.70
CA TRP A 168 -1.47 -15.74 -10.09
C TRP A 168 -0.41 -15.21 -11.04
N SER A 169 -0.18 -13.90 -10.97
CA SER A 169 0.94 -13.20 -11.59
C SER A 169 2.24 -13.37 -10.78
N LEU A 170 3.39 -13.04 -11.39
CA LEU A 170 4.67 -13.03 -10.67
C LEU A 170 4.65 -12.09 -9.45
N PRO A 171 4.14 -10.85 -9.53
CA PRO A 171 4.03 -10.01 -8.35
C PRO A 171 3.18 -10.60 -7.21
N GLN A 172 2.06 -11.28 -7.53
CA GLN A 172 1.26 -11.96 -6.50
C GLN A 172 2.08 -13.04 -5.79
N TYR A 173 2.82 -13.86 -6.54
CA TYR A 173 3.71 -14.85 -5.95
C TYR A 173 4.85 -14.21 -5.12
N LYS A 174 5.46 -13.13 -5.61
CA LYS A 174 6.48 -12.36 -4.87
C LYS A 174 5.95 -11.90 -3.50
N TRP A 175 4.76 -11.28 -3.48
CA TRP A 175 4.13 -10.84 -2.24
C TRP A 175 3.75 -12.01 -1.35
N PHE A 176 3.22 -13.11 -1.89
CA PHE A 176 2.96 -14.33 -1.13
C PHE A 176 4.21 -14.83 -0.39
N VAL A 177 5.36 -14.90 -1.08
CA VAL A 177 6.64 -15.28 -0.46
C VAL A 177 7.06 -14.28 0.61
N MET A 178 6.96 -12.98 0.35
CA MET A 178 7.28 -11.93 1.32
C MET A 178 6.40 -12.05 2.58
N HIS A 179 5.10 -12.30 2.43
CA HIS A 179 4.16 -12.47 3.52
C HIS A 179 4.51 -13.67 4.42
N HIS A 180 4.89 -14.80 3.84
CA HIS A 180 5.12 -16.04 4.58
C HIS A 180 6.53 -16.17 5.14
N LEU A 181 7.54 -15.63 4.44
CA LEU A 181 8.95 -15.86 4.75
C LEU A 181 9.73 -14.59 5.11
N GLN A 182 9.12 -13.41 4.97
CA GLN A 182 9.77 -12.12 5.22
C GLN A 182 11.11 -11.99 4.47
N LYS A 183 11.14 -12.41 3.21
CA LYS A 183 12.28 -12.32 2.29
C LYS A 183 11.80 -12.40 0.84
N THR A 184 12.66 -12.03 -0.10
CA THR A 184 12.34 -12.18 -1.53
C THR A 184 12.51 -13.61 -2.00
N THR A 185 11.88 -13.94 -3.14
CA THR A 185 12.03 -15.23 -3.83
C THR A 185 13.49 -15.58 -4.16
N ALA A 186 14.37 -14.58 -4.24
CA ALA A 186 15.80 -14.76 -4.52
C ALA A 186 16.57 -15.44 -3.37
N GLN A 187 16.04 -15.42 -2.15
CA GLN A 187 16.69 -15.94 -0.94
C GLN A 187 15.98 -17.16 -0.37
N VAL A 188 15.04 -17.73 -1.12
CA VAL A 188 14.26 -18.90 -0.69
C VAL A 188 15.14 -20.15 -0.76
N THR A 189 15.26 -20.84 0.37
CA THR A 189 15.95 -22.13 0.48
C THR A 189 15.05 -23.27 0.00
N TYR A 190 15.63 -24.45 -0.20
CA TYR A 190 14.84 -25.63 -0.63
C TYR A 190 13.75 -26.03 0.39
N SER A 191 14.07 -26.07 1.69
CA SER A 191 13.08 -26.41 2.72
C SER A 191 11.95 -25.39 2.77
N GLU A 192 12.26 -24.11 2.57
CA GLU A 192 11.26 -23.06 2.47
C GLU A 192 10.42 -23.18 1.19
N ALA A 193 11.02 -23.58 0.05
CA ALA A 193 10.28 -23.85 -1.17
C ALA A 193 9.28 -25.01 -0.98
N VAL A 194 9.66 -26.07 -0.27
CA VAL A 194 8.73 -27.16 0.09
C VAL A 194 7.59 -26.66 0.99
N GLN A 195 7.88 -25.79 1.95
CA GLN A 195 6.85 -25.16 2.79
C GLN A 195 5.91 -24.28 1.95
N LEU A 196 6.45 -23.45 1.05
CA LEU A 196 5.65 -22.62 0.15
C LEU A 196 4.75 -23.46 -0.75
N LEU A 197 5.25 -24.57 -1.30
CA LEU A 197 4.45 -25.50 -2.09
C LEU A 197 3.30 -26.07 -1.27
N THR A 198 3.58 -26.49 -0.04
CA THR A 198 2.55 -27.02 0.87
C THR A 198 1.47 -25.98 1.13
N ASN A 199 1.87 -24.73 1.41
CA ASN A 199 0.93 -23.63 1.61
C ASN A 199 0.10 -23.35 0.35
N LEU A 200 0.72 -23.32 -0.84
CA LEU A 200 0.03 -23.09 -2.11
C LEU A 200 -1.01 -24.19 -2.42
N GLN A 201 -0.70 -25.44 -2.09
CA GLN A 201 -1.62 -26.58 -2.26
C GLN A 201 -2.80 -26.51 -1.29
N GLN A 202 -2.61 -25.89 -0.12
CA GLN A 202 -3.67 -25.63 0.86
C GLN A 202 -4.50 -24.39 0.54
N ILE A 203 -4.12 -23.59 -0.46
CA ILE A 203 -5.00 -22.58 -1.04
C ILE A 203 -6.05 -23.34 -1.86
N GLU A 204 -6.99 -23.89 -1.12
CA GLU A 204 -8.21 -24.57 -1.52
C GLU A 204 -9.14 -23.59 -2.22
N ASN A 205 -9.85 -24.00 -3.27
CA ASN A 205 -11.18 -24.60 -3.14
C ASN A 205 -12.21 -23.70 -2.39
N GLU A 206 -11.99 -22.38 -2.34
CA GLU A 206 -12.99 -21.32 -2.03
C GLU A 206 -13.60 -20.68 -3.30
N SER A 207 -13.42 -21.32 -4.46
CA SER A 207 -13.99 -20.89 -5.74
C SER A 207 -14.92 -21.96 -6.29
N ASP A 208 -15.98 -22.27 -5.54
CA ASP A 208 -17.23 -22.86 -6.05
C ASP A 208 -18.42 -22.09 -5.46
#